data_AF-A0A0D6AK80-F1
#
_entry.id   AF-A0A0D6AK80-F1
#
_cell.length_a   1.000
_cell.length_b   1.000
_cell.length_c   1.000
_cell.angle_alpha   90.00
_cell.angle_beta   90.00
_cell.angle_gamma   90.00
#
_symmetry.space_group_name_H-M   'P 1'
#
loop_
_entity.id
_entity.type
_entity.pdbx_description
1 polymer ?
#
loop_
_entity_poly.entity_id
_entity_poly.type
_entity_poly.pdbx_seq_one_letter_code
_entity_poly.pdbx_strand_id
1 'polypeptide(L)' 'MSLNPQPIPPVPEDTYKVAQAAFPKGNLYLRLLHELGVFYTDCDFDNLYSLYGQPG' A
#
# COMPACT_ATOMS: atom_id res chain seq x y z
N MET A 1 22.60 0.06 -3.05
CA MET A 1 21.25 0.23 -2.45
C MET A 1 20.54 -1.08 -2.67
N SER A 2 20.16 -1.77 -1.60
CA SER A 2 19.37 -3.01 -1.64
C SER A 2 17.89 -2.69 -1.47
N LEU A 3 17.02 -3.53 -2.03
CA LEU A 3 15.61 -3.52 -1.69
C LEU A 3 15.45 -3.92 -0.22
N ASN A 4 14.70 -3.11 0.53
CA ASN A 4 14.33 -3.38 1.92
C ASN A 4 12.81 -3.55 1.94
N PRO A 5 12.29 -4.80 1.85
CA PRO A 5 10.87 -5.03 1.71
C PRO A 5 10.14 -4.54 2.95
N GLN A 6 9.24 -3.58 2.79
CA GLN A 6 8.42 -3.05 3.87
C GLN A 6 6.94 -3.16 3.50
N PRO A 7 6.13 -3.90 4.28
CA PRO A 7 4.71 -3.96 4.02
C PRO A 7 4.10 -2.57 4.18
N ILE A 8 3.16 -2.25 3.29
CA ILE A 8 2.36 -1.04 3.43
C ILE A 8 1.53 -1.17 4.73
N PRO A 9 1.71 -0.28 5.72
CA PRO A 9 0.98 -0.39 6.97
C PRO A 9 -0.52 -0.13 6.74
N PRO A 10 -1.40 -0.74 7.56
CA PRO A 10 -2.83 -0.47 7.47
C PRO A 10 -3.14 1.00 7.77
N VAL A 11 -4.22 1.52 7.18
CA VAL A 11 -4.70 2.87 7.47
C VAL A 11 -5.18 2.94 8.93
N PRO A 12 -4.71 3.90 9.73
CA PRO A 12 -5.19 4.07 11.10
C PRO A 12 -6.70 4.35 11.17
N GLU A 13 -7.37 3.80 12.18
CA GLU A 13 -8.81 3.91 12.39
C GLU A 13 -9.33 5.35 12.41
N ASP A 14 -8.59 6.26 13.05
CA ASP A 14 -9.02 7.65 13.15
C ASP A 14 -8.91 8.39 11.81
N THR A 15 -7.91 8.06 10.99
CA THR A 15 -7.82 8.55 9.61
C THR A 15 -8.99 8.04 8.78
N TYR A 16 -9.39 6.79 8.98
CA TYR A 16 -10.53 6.21 8.30
C TYR A 16 -11.84 6.94 8.63
N LYS A 17 -12.09 7.21 9.92
CA LYS A 17 -13.27 7.96 10.38
C LYS A 17 -13.31 9.39 9.82
N VAL A 18 -12.18 10.09 9.84
CA VAL A 18 -12.09 11.44 9.29
C VAL A 18 -12.37 11.42 7.78
N ALA A 19 -11.83 10.44 7.05
CA ALA A 19 -12.07 10.30 5.62
C ALA A 19 -13.56 10.04 5.30
N GLN A 20 -14.23 9.18 6.08
CA GLN A 20 -15.68 8.97 5.92
C GLN A 20 -16.49 10.26 6.18
N ALA A 21 -16.14 11.01 7.23
CA ALA A 21 -16.82 12.26 7.57
C ALA A 21 -16.58 13.36 6.52
N ALA A 22 -15.37 13.44 5.95
CA ALA A 22 -15.02 14.39 4.91
C ALA A 22 -15.69 14.08 3.55
N PHE A 23 -15.92 12.80 3.26
CA PHE A 23 -16.56 12.32 2.03
C PHE A 23 -17.87 11.57 2.31
N PRO A 24 -18.93 12.25 2.78
CA PRO A 24 -20.17 11.58 3.22
C PRO A 24 -20.95 10.89 2.10
N LYS A 25 -20.71 11.27 0.83
CA LYS A 25 -21.29 10.60 -0.36
C LYS A 25 -20.39 9.48 -0.91
N GLY A 26 -19.30 9.17 -0.21
CA GLY A 26 -18.25 8.26 -0.67
C GLY A 26 -17.21 8.97 -1.55
N ASN A 27 -16.06 8.30 -1.69
CA ASN A 27 -14.95 8.73 -2.53
C ASN A 27 -14.48 7.51 -3.34
N LEU A 28 -14.29 7.71 -4.65
CA LEU A 28 -13.86 6.65 -5.56
C LEU A 28 -12.54 6.00 -5.13
N TYR A 29 -11.55 6.80 -4.73
CA TYR A 29 -10.25 6.31 -4.31
C TYR A 29 -10.30 5.52 -3.01
N LEU A 30 -11.16 5.91 -2.05
CA LEU A 30 -11.37 5.12 -0.83
C LEU A 30 -12.03 3.78 -1.15
N ARG A 31 -13.02 3.77 -2.05
CA ARG A 31 -13.64 2.51 -2.50
C ARG A 31 -12.65 1.61 -3.22
N LEU A 32 -11.83 2.16 -4.11
CA LEU A 32 -10.76 1.43 -4.78
C LEU A 32 -9.80 0.83 -3.74
N LEU A 33 -9.35 1.62 -2.76
CA LEU A 33 -8.47 1.11 -1.70
C LEU A 33 -9.10 -0.08 -0.94
N HIS A 34 -10.40 -0.03 -0.64
CA HIS A 34 -11.09 -1.12 0.07
C HIS A 34 -11.36 -2.35 -0.79
N GLU A 35 -11.80 -2.15 -2.03
CA GLU A 35 -12.17 -3.25 -2.93
C GLU A 35 -10.93 -3.97 -3.46
N LEU A 36 -9.85 -3.23 -3.67
CA LEU A 36 -8.65 -3.74 -4.33
C LEU A 36 -7.51 -4.08 -3.35
N GLY A 37 -7.36 -3.31 -2.27
CA GLY A 37 -6.31 -3.52 -1.29
C GLY A 37 -4.89 -3.40 -1.86
N VAL A 38 -3.95 -4.14 -1.26
CA VAL A 38 -2.56 -4.23 -1.73
C VAL A 38 -2.47 -5.25 -2.85
N PHE A 39 -2.10 -4.81 -4.05
CA PHE A 39 -1.93 -5.67 -5.22
C PHE A 39 -0.53 -6.20 -5.42
N TYR A 40 0.46 -5.38 -5.06
CA TYR A 40 1.87 -5.69 -5.21
C TYR A 40 2.56 -5.48 -3.88
N THR A 41 3.44 -6.41 -3.56
CA THR A 41 4.38 -6.34 -2.46
C THR A 41 5.77 -6.11 -3.01
N ASP A 42 6.68 -5.60 -2.18
CA ASP A 42 8.06 -5.36 -2.61
C ASP A 42 8.74 -6.63 -3.15
N CYS A 43 8.38 -7.81 -2.59
CA CYS A 43 8.90 -9.12 -3.01
C CYS A 43 8.54 -9.46 -4.47
N ASP A 44 7.43 -8.95 -4.99
CA ASP A 44 7.02 -9.19 -6.38
C ASP A 44 8.01 -8.58 -7.38
N PHE A 45 8.84 -7.64 -6.93
CA PHE A 45 9.83 -6.94 -7.75
C PHE A 45 11.27 -7.41 -7.53
N ASP A 46 11.53 -8.37 -6.63
CA ASP A 46 12.88 -8.81 -6.28
C ASP A 46 13.74 -9.15 -7.51
N ASN A 47 13.16 -9.87 -8.46
CA ASN A 47 13.86 -10.29 -9.68
C ASN A 47 14.16 -9.15 -10.66
N LEU A 48 13.57 -7.96 -10.47
CA LEU A 48 13.86 -6.78 -11.27
C LEU A 48 15.05 -5.98 -10.73
N TYR A 49 15.48 -6.22 -9.49
CA TYR A 49 16.67 -5.61 -8.94
C TYR A 49 17.93 -6.36 -9.38
N SER A 50 19.03 -5.62 -9.58
CA SER A 50 20.35 -6.20 -9.86
C SER A 50 20.76 -7.15 -8.74
N LEU A 51 21.60 -8.15 -9.02
CA LEU A 51 22.05 -9.16 -8.04
C LEU A 51 22.60 -8.57 -6.73
N TYR A 52 23.24 -7.39 -6.78
CA TYR A 52 23.75 -6.68 -5.59
C TYR A 52 22.71 -5.77 -4.89
N GLY A 53 21.50 -5.70 -5.43
CA GLY A 53 20.39 -4.88 -4.97
C GLY A 53 19.13 -5.65 -4.60
N GLN A 54 19.13 -6.98 -4.76
CA GLN A 54 18.08 -7.87 -4.26
C GLN A 54 18.07 -7.90 -2.72
N PRO A 55 16.93 -8.18 -2.08
CA PRO A 55 16.89 -8.40 -0.64
C PRO A 55 17.61 -9.70 -0.28
N GLY A 56 18.57 -9.62 0.64
CA GLY A 56 19.41 -10.75 1.08
C GLY A 56 20.57 -10.30 1.96
#